data_AF-A0A8D5JPK0-F1
#
_entry.id   AF-A0A8D5JPK0-F1
#
_cell.length_a   1.000
_cell.length_b   1.000
_cell.length_c   1.000
_cell.angle_alpha   90.00
_cell.angle_beta   90.00
_cell.angle_gamma   90.00
#
_symmetry.space_group_name_H-M   'P 1'
#
loop_
_entity.id
_entity.type
_entity.pdbx_description
1 polymer ?
#
loop_
_entity_poly.entity_id
_entity_poly.type
_entity_poly.pdbx_seq_one_letter_code
_entity_poly.pdbx_strand_id
1 'polypeptide(L)' 'MKEIAFQDLYPEDYTNCYGCGRNNPAGLHLKSYWDGEESVCRHTPAPSTLVGFQVFCTEE' A
#
# COMPACT_ATOMS: atom_id res chain seq x y z
N MET A 1 -1.37 -2.13 -19.26
CA MET A 1 -2.22 -3.10 -18.53
C MET A 1 -2.32 -2.60 -17.10
N LYS A 2 -3.48 -2.66 -16.44
CA LYS A 2 -3.57 -2.27 -15.04
C LYS A 2 -3.09 -3.44 -14.19
N GLU A 3 -1.94 -3.30 -13.55
CA GLU A 3 -1.40 -4.33 -12.66
C GLU A 3 -2.37 -4.50 -11.47
N ILE A 4 -2.64 -5.76 -11.10
CA ILE A 4 -3.50 -6.06 -9.96
C ILE A 4 -2.60 -6.12 -8.74
N ALA A 5 -2.84 -5.25 -7.76
CA ALA A 5 -2.13 -5.32 -6.49
C ALA A 5 -2.51 -6.61 -5.79
N PHE A 6 -1.56 -7.33 -5.22
CA PHE A 6 -1.87 -8.62 -4.60
C PHE A 6 -2.82 -8.49 -3.39
N GLN A 7 -2.88 -7.31 -2.75
CA GLN A 7 -3.85 -7.06 -1.68
C GLN A 7 -5.31 -6.98 -2.16
N ASP A 8 -5.55 -6.77 -3.46
CA ASP A 8 -6.89 -6.85 -4.04
C ASP A 8 -7.39 -8.30 -4.16
N LEU A 9 -6.46 -9.26 -4.11
CA LEU A 9 -6.73 -10.70 -4.15
C LEU A 9 -6.91 -11.30 -2.75
N TYR A 10 -6.75 -10.50 -1.68
CA TYR A 10 -6.97 -10.99 -0.32
C TYR A 10 -8.45 -11.34 -0.09
N PRO A 11 -8.73 -12.45 0.64
CA PRO A 11 -10.07 -12.71 1.13
C PRO A 11 -10.56 -11.56 2.01
N GLU A 12 -11.87 -11.34 2.03
CA GLU A 12 -12.49 -10.18 2.68
C GLU A 12 -12.09 -10.04 4.16
N ASP A 13 -11.98 -11.16 4.88
CA ASP A 13 -11.58 -11.20 6.30
C ASP A 13 -10.22 -10.55 6.57
N TYR A 14 -9.33 -10.52 5.57
CA TYR A 14 -7.96 -9.98 5.68
C TYR A 14 -7.81 -8.57 5.10
N THR A 15 -8.90 -7.88 4.82
CA THR A 15 -8.88 -6.56 4.17
C THR A 15 -9.07 -5.37 5.12
N ASN A 16 -8.90 -5.58 6.43
CA ASN A 16 -9.18 -4.57 7.46
C ASN A 16 -7.91 -3.91 8.06
N CYS A 17 -6.72 -4.31 7.62
CA CYS A 17 -5.45 -3.75 8.09
C CYS A 17 -5.37 -2.24 7.81
N TYR A 18 -4.83 -1.47 8.77
CA TYR A 18 -4.60 -0.03 8.60
C TYR A 18 -3.66 0.28 7.42
N GLY A 19 -2.68 -0.59 7.13
CA GLY A 19 -1.76 -0.39 6.02
C GLY A 19 -2.43 -0.58 4.65
N CYS A 20 -2.71 -1.83 4.28
CA CYS A 20 -3.15 -2.20 2.92
C CYS A 20 -4.63 -2.57 2.80
N GLY A 21 -5.37 -2.59 3.91
CA GLY A 21 -6.73 -3.09 3.95
C GLY A 21 -7.68 -2.23 3.11
N ARG A 22 -8.32 -2.84 2.09
CA ARG A 22 -9.31 -2.15 1.26
C ARG A 22 -10.62 -1.81 1.99
N ASN A 23 -10.94 -2.56 3.05
CA ASN A 23 -12.17 -2.37 3.83
C ASN A 23 -11.98 -1.48 5.07
N ASN A 24 -10.77 -0.96 5.31
CA ASN A 24 -10.53 -0.03 6.41
C ASN A 24 -10.61 1.43 5.90
N PRO A 25 -11.73 2.15 6.11
CA PRO A 25 -11.91 3.51 5.57
C PRO A 25 -10.92 4.54 6.13
N ALA A 26 -10.28 4.25 7.27
CA ALA A 26 -9.25 5.09 7.85
C ALA A 26 -7.82 4.61 7.51
N GLY A 27 -7.69 3.56 6.70
CA GLY A 27 -6.40 2.97 6.34
C GLY A 27 -5.64 3.77 5.29
N LEU A 28 -4.34 3.46 5.15
CA LEU A 28 -3.46 4.01 4.13
C LEU A 28 -3.75 3.45 2.73
N HIS A 29 -4.46 2.32 2.66
CA HIS A 29 -4.81 1.61 1.42
C HIS A 29 -3.61 1.34 0.49
N LEU A 30 -2.48 0.96 1.08
CA LEU A 30 -1.25 0.63 0.34
C LEU A 30 -1.49 -0.45 -0.71
N LYS A 31 -0.94 -0.24 -1.90
CA LYS A 31 -0.98 -1.17 -3.04
C LYS A 31 0.44 -1.57 -3.41
N SER A 32 0.68 -2.87 -3.43
CA SER A 32 1.98 -3.43 -3.77
C SER A 32 1.87 -4.32 -4.98
N TYR A 33 2.93 -4.32 -5.77
CA TYR A 33 3.05 -5.05 -7.03
C TYR A 33 4.38 -5.81 -7.03
N TRP A 34 4.45 -6.88 -7.83
CA TRP A 34 5.69 -7.62 -8.04
C TRP A 34 6.53 -6.90 -9.09
N ASP A 35 7.75 -6.52 -8.73
CA ASP A 35 8.78 -6.04 -9.65
C ASP A 35 9.93 -7.07 -9.63
N GLY A 36 9.89 -8.01 -10.57
CA GLY A 36 10.78 -9.17 -10.56
C GLY A 36 10.60 -10.04 -9.32
N GLU A 37 11.61 -10.05 -8.44
CA GLU A 37 11.62 -10.80 -7.17
C GLU A 37 11.24 -9.92 -5.96
N GLU A 38 11.03 -8.61 -6.16
CA GLU A 38 10.75 -7.66 -5.10
C GLU A 38 9.27 -7.23 -5.07
N SER A 39 8.76 -6.89 -3.88
CA SER A 39 7.44 -6.28 -3.74
C SER A 39 7.56 -4.77 -3.56
N VAL A 40 7.09 -4.00 -4.54
CA VAL A 40 7.20 -2.54 -4.54
C VAL A 40 5.85 -1.90 -4.22
N CYS A 41 5.85 -0.91 -3.34
CA CYS A 41 4.71 -0.07 -3.03
C CYS A 41 5.10 1.41 -3.17
N ARG A 42 4.36 2.15 -3.99
CA ARG A 42 4.53 3.60 -4.13
C ARG A 42 3.38 4.29 -3.39
N HIS A 43 3.70 5.05 -2.34
CA HIS A 43 2.73 5.74 -1.51
C HIS A 43 3.18 7.16 -1.20
N THR A 44 2.29 8.12 -1.45
CA THR A 44 2.49 9.52 -1.05
C THR A 44 1.80 9.75 0.29
N PRO A 45 2.55 9.98 1.39
CA PRO A 45 1.94 10.23 2.68
C PRO A 45 1.13 11.53 2.66
N ALA A 46 0.02 11.55 3.39
CA ALA A 46 -0.77 12.76 3.57
C ALA A 46 0.03 13.83 4.34
N PRO A 47 -0.19 15.14 4.07
CA PRO A 47 0.53 16.22 4.76
C PRO A 47 0.41 16.14 6.29
N SER A 48 -0.73 15.67 6.79
CA SER A 48 -1.05 15.53 8.22
C SER A 48 -0.37 14.34 8.90
N THR A 49 0.26 13.45 8.14
CA THR A 49 0.94 12.23 8.64
C THR A 49 2.47 12.40 8.68
N LEU A 50 2.99 13.59 8.32
CA LEU A 50 4.42 13.89 8.34
C LEU A 50 4.94 14.09 9.77
N VAL A 51 5.22 12.97 10.44
CA VAL A 51 6.07 12.93 11.65
C VAL A 51 7.39 12.24 11.30
N GLY A 52 8.32 12.99 10.73
CA GLY A 52 9.76 12.77 10.92
C GLY A 52 10.45 11.52 10.34
N PHE A 53 9.89 10.82 9.35
CA PHE A 53 10.69 9.90 8.53
C PHE A 53 10.10 9.76 7.14
N GLN A 54 10.76 10.35 6.13
CA GLN A 54 10.49 10.03 4.73
C GLN A 54 10.99 8.60 4.48
N VAL A 55 10.16 7.58 4.75
CA VAL A 55 10.33 6.29 4.07
C VAL A 55 9.92 6.52 2.63
N PHE A 56 10.83 7.05 1.82
CA PHE A 56 10.77 6.85 0.39
C PHE A 56 10.92 5.34 0.17
N CYS A 57 9.81 4.61 0.06
CA CYS A 57 9.82 3.43 -0.80
C CYS A 57 10.04 3.99 -2.20
N THR A 58 11.24 3.78 -2.69
CA THR A 58 11.94 4.50 -3.74
C THR A 58 11.09 4.74 -4.99
N GLU A 59 11.18 5.97 -5.53
CA GLU A 59 10.92 6.24 -6.94
C GLU A 59 12.09 5.66 -7.74
N GLU A 60 11.98 4.38 -8.10
CA GLU A 60 12.51 3.84 -9.36
C GLU A 60 11.38 3.15 -10.11
#